data_AF-A0A4T0WVI3-F1
#
_entry.id   AF-A0A4T0WVI3-F1
#
_cell.length_a   1.000
_cell.length_b   1.000
_cell.length_c   1.000
_cell.angle_alpha   90.00
_cell.angle_beta   90.00
_cell.angle_gamma   90.00
#
_symmetry.space_group_name_H-M   'P 1'
#
loop_
_entity.id
_entity.type
_entity.pdbx_description
1 polymer ?
#
loop_
_entity_poly.entity_id
_entity_poly.type
_entity_poly.pdbx_seq_one_letter_code
_entity_poly.pdbx_strand_id
1 'polypeptide(L)'
;MIGKTKRWFNQSGKLLKFLEERYSFTGPQKNYLVLESTEGNEYKTESQKQEAKKLDSNDISKHAVKPQINKFDPSRTKSEFKKLIRETLKKQNGIAKKLHKLSKVRPEVLENDVKDLKICKELLFVEDFLEMHNLWKNYMKDLIKDCKTIDLVTARLAVAEFIGASFKVLHSSCPENIGLEGIVIWESKTYILLIVPRKNNWKVNVPNNLLTIPYTAKDCIGGLRMVPKKATRFVFDIEIDDGDDILSFEFIGDRMSIKSLDRANKKFKSHNVEDIEI
;
A
#
# COMPACT_ATOMS: atom_id res chain seq x y z
N MET A 1 -17.62 -77.85 -13.34
CA MET A 1 -18.59 -76.96 -14.03
C MET A 1 -17.96 -75.60 -14.23
N ILE A 2 -17.90 -75.15 -15.47
CA ILE A 2 -17.19 -73.95 -15.95
C ILE A 2 -17.82 -72.68 -15.39
N GLY A 3 -17.03 -71.87 -14.69
CA GLY A 3 -17.46 -70.56 -14.17
C GLY A 3 -17.74 -69.60 -15.33
N LYS A 4 -19.01 -69.22 -15.50
CA LYS A 4 -19.44 -68.24 -16.51
C LYS A 4 -18.82 -66.88 -16.17
N THR A 5 -17.90 -66.41 -17.00
CA THR A 5 -17.44 -65.01 -16.99
C THR A 5 -18.63 -64.09 -17.28
N LYS A 6 -18.99 -63.23 -16.31
CA LYS A 6 -19.98 -62.17 -16.53
C LYS A 6 -19.43 -61.20 -17.58
N ARG A 7 -19.98 -61.25 -18.79
CA ARG A 7 -19.75 -60.22 -19.82
C ARG A 7 -20.45 -58.94 -19.37
N TRP A 8 -19.68 -57.88 -19.13
CA TRP A 8 -20.19 -56.54 -18.82
C TRP A 8 -20.73 -55.87 -20.09
N PHE A 9 -21.82 -56.40 -20.65
CA PHE A 9 -22.55 -55.74 -21.73
C PHE A 9 -23.91 -55.31 -21.19
N ASN A 10 -24.06 -54.00 -20.97
CA ASN A 10 -25.34 -53.42 -20.58
C ASN A 10 -26.33 -53.53 -21.75
N GLN A 11 -27.47 -54.19 -21.54
CA GLN A 11 -28.57 -54.31 -22.51
C GLN A 11 -29.26 -52.98 -22.86
N SER A 12 -28.82 -51.85 -22.30
CA SER A 12 -29.52 -50.56 -22.34
C SER A 12 -29.20 -49.68 -23.55
N GLY A 13 -28.51 -50.17 -24.58
CA GLY A 13 -28.17 -49.41 -25.80
C GLY A 13 -27.23 -48.22 -25.61
N LYS A 14 -26.98 -47.78 -24.37
CA LYS A 14 -26.04 -46.71 -24.01
C LYS A 14 -24.61 -47.01 -24.43
N LEU A 15 -24.21 -48.28 -24.44
CA LEU A 15 -22.89 -48.68 -24.93
C LEU A 15 -22.75 -48.45 -26.43
N LEU A 16 -23.81 -48.71 -27.22
CA LEU A 16 -23.81 -48.44 -28.66
C LEU A 16 -23.65 -46.94 -28.93
N LYS A 17 -24.38 -46.10 -28.18
CA LYS A 17 -24.23 -44.63 -28.25
C LYS A 17 -22.82 -44.17 -27.88
N PHE A 18 -22.22 -44.70 -26.82
CA PHE A 18 -20.84 -44.37 -26.48
C PHE A 18 -19.83 -44.89 -27.50
N LEU A 19 -20.09 -46.02 -28.15
CA LEU A 19 -19.25 -46.52 -29.24
C LEU A 19 -19.36 -45.62 -30.48
N GLU A 20 -20.58 -45.20 -30.83
CA GLU A 20 -20.84 -44.25 -31.92
C GLU A 20 -20.28 -42.86 -31.61
N GLU A 21 -20.29 -42.38 -30.37
CA GLU A 21 -19.72 -41.06 -30.03
C GLU A 21 -18.19 -41.09 -29.91
N ARG A 22 -17.62 -42.11 -29.24
CA ARG A 22 -16.19 -42.14 -28.90
C ARG A 22 -15.30 -42.79 -29.95
N TYR A 23 -15.86 -43.67 -30.78
CA TYR A 23 -15.13 -44.45 -31.77
C TYR A 23 -15.69 -44.29 -33.20
N SER A 24 -16.61 -43.34 -33.44
CA SER A 24 -17.00 -43.03 -34.82
C SER A 24 -15.85 -42.39 -35.59
N PHE A 25 -15.83 -42.67 -36.88
CA PHE A 25 -14.86 -42.08 -37.82
C PHE A 25 -15.08 -40.57 -38.02
N THR A 26 -16.31 -40.10 -37.81
CA THR A 26 -16.74 -38.71 -38.00
C THR A 26 -17.06 -37.98 -36.68
N GLY A 27 -16.83 -38.62 -35.54
CA GLY A 27 -17.16 -38.07 -34.22
C GLY A 27 -16.18 -37.01 -33.72
N PRO A 28 -16.54 -36.28 -32.65
CA PRO A 28 -15.69 -35.25 -32.04
C PRO A 28 -14.47 -35.82 -31.31
N GLN A 29 -14.48 -37.12 -30.99
CA GLN A 29 -13.41 -37.78 -30.26
C GLN A 29 -12.54 -38.63 -31.20
N LYS A 30 -11.22 -38.55 -31.01
CA LYS A 30 -10.26 -39.30 -31.81
C LYS A 30 -10.41 -40.81 -31.55
N ASN A 31 -10.57 -41.57 -32.62
CA ASN A 31 -10.68 -43.03 -32.61
C ASN A 31 -9.32 -43.76 -32.51
N TYR A 32 -8.24 -43.04 -32.24
CA TYR A 32 -6.90 -43.57 -32.03
C TYR A 32 -6.33 -43.07 -30.70
N LEU A 33 -5.52 -43.92 -30.06
CA LEU A 33 -4.80 -43.57 -28.84
C LEU A 33 -3.45 -42.97 -29.23
N VAL A 34 -3.20 -41.71 -28.88
CA VAL A 34 -1.89 -41.09 -29.08
C VAL A 34 -0.94 -41.68 -28.04
N LEU A 35 -0.04 -42.54 -28.50
CA LEU A 35 1.04 -43.13 -27.71
C LEU A 35 2.37 -42.46 -28.07
N GLU A 36 2.37 -41.14 -28.12
CA GLU A 36 3.58 -40.35 -28.25
C GLU A 36 4.05 -39.98 -26.84
N SER A 37 5.37 -39.99 -26.62
CA SER A 37 5.91 -39.35 -25.42
C SER A 37 5.54 -37.88 -25.51
N THR A 38 4.85 -37.34 -24.49
CA THR A 38 4.80 -35.89 -24.32
C THR A 38 6.24 -35.35 -24.40
N GLU A 39 6.44 -34.21 -25.07
CA GLU A 39 7.74 -33.61 -25.43
C GLU A 39 8.70 -33.28 -24.24
N GLY A 40 8.59 -33.99 -23.11
CA GLY A 40 9.47 -33.91 -21.95
C GLY A 40 10.80 -34.66 -22.07
N ASN A 41 11.07 -35.36 -23.18
CA ASN A 41 12.34 -36.08 -23.37
C ASN A 41 13.48 -35.17 -23.88
N GLU A 42 13.17 -34.08 -24.58
CA GLU A 42 14.19 -33.10 -25.00
C GLU A 42 14.79 -32.37 -23.77
N TYR A 43 13.95 -32.03 -22.80
CA TYR A 43 14.37 -31.39 -21.54
C TYR A 43 15.36 -32.23 -20.72
N LYS A 44 15.25 -33.57 -20.73
CA LYS A 44 16.20 -34.44 -20.02
C LYS A 44 17.58 -34.44 -20.67
N THR A 45 17.62 -34.39 -21.99
CA THR A 45 18.87 -34.42 -22.77
C THR A 45 19.61 -33.09 -22.69
N GLU A 46 18.86 -31.97 -22.66
CA GLU A 46 19.44 -30.64 -22.44
C GLU A 46 19.93 -30.44 -21.00
N SER A 47 19.19 -30.93 -20.01
CA SER A 47 19.59 -30.85 -18.59
C SER A 47 20.92 -31.57 -18.33
N GLN A 48 21.12 -32.75 -18.91
CA GLN A 48 22.36 -33.53 -18.76
C GLN A 48 23.55 -32.87 -19.48
N LYS A 49 23.34 -32.26 -20.66
CA LYS A 49 24.38 -31.48 -21.36
C LYS A 49 24.74 -30.18 -20.63
N GLN A 50 23.79 -29.57 -19.93
CA GLN A 50 24.03 -28.37 -19.10
C GLN A 50 24.78 -28.70 -17.80
N GLU A 51 24.54 -29.86 -17.19
CA GLU A 51 25.29 -30.31 -16.00
C GLU A 51 26.74 -30.66 -16.34
N ALA A 52 27.01 -31.31 -17.47
CA ALA A 52 28.38 -31.58 -17.93
C ALA A 52 29.17 -30.29 -18.22
N LYS A 53 28.52 -29.23 -18.74
CA LYS A 53 29.15 -27.92 -18.96
C LYS A 53 29.41 -27.10 -17.68
N LYS A 54 28.73 -27.41 -16.57
CA LYS A 54 28.94 -26.72 -15.27
C LYS A 54 30.16 -27.24 -14.51
N LEU A 55 30.65 -28.44 -14.83
CA LEU A 55 31.83 -29.03 -14.17
C LEU A 55 33.17 -28.52 -14.75
N ASP A 56 33.17 -28.02 -15.99
CA ASP A 56 34.38 -27.50 -16.66
C ASP A 56 34.61 -25.99 -16.46
N SER A 57 33.75 -25.28 -15.72
CA SER A 57 33.85 -23.83 -15.52
C SER A 57 34.55 -23.43 -14.21
N ASN A 58 35.62 -24.13 -13.81
CA ASN A 58 36.38 -23.79 -12.60
C ASN A 58 37.46 -22.70 -12.79
N ASP A 59 37.59 -22.11 -13.99
CA ASP A 59 38.62 -21.11 -14.31
C ASP A 59 38.15 -19.65 -14.46
N ILE A 60 37.05 -19.26 -13.79
CA ILE A 60 36.54 -17.86 -13.81
C ILE A 60 36.52 -17.24 -12.40
N SER A 61 37.52 -17.53 -11.55
CA SER A 61 37.60 -16.95 -10.19
C SER A 61 38.52 -15.73 -10.04
N LYS A 62 39.17 -15.24 -11.11
CA LYS A 62 40.15 -14.14 -11.01
C LYS A 62 39.61 -12.74 -11.30
N HIS A 63 38.34 -12.61 -11.71
CA HIS A 63 37.68 -11.31 -11.94
C HIS A 63 36.39 -11.13 -11.15
N ALA A 64 36.36 -11.59 -9.89
CA ALA A 64 35.37 -11.12 -8.94
C ALA A 64 35.68 -9.65 -8.59
N VAL A 65 35.21 -8.73 -9.44
CA VAL A 65 35.08 -7.32 -9.08
C VAL A 65 34.30 -7.30 -7.77
N LYS A 66 34.97 -6.97 -6.67
CA LYS A 66 34.29 -6.73 -5.39
C LYS A 66 33.13 -5.78 -5.70
N PRO A 67 31.87 -6.13 -5.38
CA PRO A 67 30.75 -5.27 -5.69
C PRO A 67 31.08 -3.90 -5.10
N GLN A 68 31.28 -2.91 -5.98
CA GLN A 68 31.49 -1.55 -5.52
C GLN A 68 30.30 -1.26 -4.62
N ILE A 69 30.57 -0.85 -3.38
CA ILE A 69 29.52 -0.47 -2.43
C ILE A 69 28.76 0.66 -3.10
N ASN A 70 27.61 0.34 -3.70
CA ASN A 70 26.78 1.33 -4.34
C ASN A 70 26.43 2.34 -3.26
N LYS A 71 26.85 3.59 -3.46
CA LYS A 71 26.55 4.71 -2.54
C LYS A 71 25.03 4.82 -2.28
N PHE A 72 24.23 4.27 -3.19
CA PHE A 72 22.77 4.23 -3.18
C PHE A 72 22.22 2.79 -3.12
N ASP A 73 22.65 2.01 -2.12
CA ASP A 73 22.02 0.72 -1.83
C ASP A 73 20.61 0.94 -1.24
N PRO A 74 19.51 0.50 -1.90
CA PRO A 74 18.15 0.64 -1.40
C PRO A 74 17.95 0.00 -0.01
N SER A 75 18.69 -1.07 0.30
CA SER A 75 18.62 -1.75 1.59
C SER A 75 19.15 -0.86 2.72
N ARG A 76 20.24 -0.13 2.45
CA ARG A 76 20.84 0.83 3.39
C ARG A 76 19.90 2.00 3.63
N THR A 77 19.35 2.60 2.57
CA THR A 77 18.37 3.69 2.69
C THR A 77 17.17 3.27 3.53
N LYS A 78 16.64 2.06 3.30
CA LYS A 78 15.53 1.50 4.09
C LYS A 78 15.91 1.31 5.57
N SER A 79 17.14 0.86 5.84
CA SER A 79 17.64 0.68 7.21
C SER A 79 17.75 2.01 7.97
N GLU A 80 18.37 3.01 7.33
CA GLU A 80 18.52 4.36 7.89
C GLU A 80 17.16 5.03 8.11
N PHE A 81 16.25 4.93 7.14
CA PHE A 81 14.89 5.46 7.29
C PHE A 81 14.13 4.79 8.44
N LYS A 82 14.25 3.47 8.57
CA LYS A 82 13.66 2.72 9.69
C LYS A 82 14.29 3.12 11.03
N LYS A 83 15.57 3.50 11.05
CA LYS A 83 16.26 3.99 12.25
C LYS A 83 15.74 5.38 12.63
N LEU A 84 15.66 6.30 11.68
CA LEU A 84 15.11 7.64 11.86
C LEU A 84 13.69 7.58 12.46
N ILE A 85 12.77 6.81 11.87
CA ILE A 85 11.40 6.68 12.37
C ILE A 85 11.37 6.19 13.83
N ARG A 86 12.18 5.16 14.15
CA ARG A 86 12.24 4.60 15.50
C ARG A 86 12.77 5.60 16.52
N GLU A 87 13.81 6.35 16.16
CA GLU A 87 14.40 7.37 17.03
C GLU A 87 13.40 8.51 17.27
N THR A 88 12.76 9.02 16.22
CA THR A 88 11.75 10.08 16.32
C THR A 88 10.56 9.65 17.20
N LEU A 89 9.99 8.46 16.95
CA LEU A 89 8.88 7.94 17.77
C LEU A 89 9.29 7.72 19.24
N LYS A 90 10.52 7.27 19.49
CA LYS A 90 11.04 7.11 20.86
C LYS A 90 11.16 8.44 21.58
N LYS A 91 11.68 9.47 20.90
CA LYS A 91 11.78 10.84 21.44
C LYS A 91 10.39 11.40 21.73
N GLN A 92 9.47 11.33 20.77
CA GLN A 92 8.08 11.78 20.95
C GLN A 92 7.38 11.11 22.13
N ASN A 93 7.47 9.78 22.25
CA ASN A 93 6.87 9.06 23.37
C ASN A 93 7.52 9.41 24.72
N GLY A 94 8.84 9.65 24.73
CA GLY A 94 9.55 10.11 25.93
C GLY A 94 9.06 11.50 26.37
N ILE A 95 8.88 12.42 25.42
CA ILE A 95 8.37 13.76 25.66
C ILE A 95 6.91 13.71 26.10
N ALA A 96 6.06 12.91 25.44
CA ALA A 96 4.66 12.74 25.82
C ALA A 96 4.50 12.22 27.26
N LYS A 97 5.35 11.29 27.70
CA LYS A 97 5.37 10.82 29.10
C LYS A 97 5.79 11.91 30.08
N LYS A 98 6.80 12.71 29.73
CA LYS A 98 7.23 13.86 30.55
C LYS A 98 6.13 14.92 30.63
N LEU A 99 5.51 15.25 29.51
CA LEU A 99 4.41 16.21 29.42
C LEU A 99 3.20 15.73 30.22
N HIS A 100 2.84 14.45 30.12
CA HIS A 100 1.77 13.88 30.93
C HIS A 100 2.07 13.97 32.45
N LYS A 101 3.30 13.70 32.88
CA LYS A 101 3.69 13.90 34.28
C LYS A 101 3.60 15.37 34.71
N LEU A 102 4.04 16.29 33.85
CA LEU A 102 3.96 17.73 34.10
C LEU A 102 2.51 18.21 34.15
N SER A 103 1.64 17.71 33.27
CA SER A 103 0.21 18.08 33.23
C SER A 103 -0.54 17.74 34.52
N LYS A 104 -0.13 16.68 35.22
CA LYS A 104 -0.70 16.33 36.53
C LYS A 104 -0.33 17.33 37.64
N VAL A 105 0.82 17.99 37.50
CA VAL A 105 1.34 18.95 38.49
C VAL A 105 0.94 20.38 38.12
N ARG A 106 0.92 20.70 36.83
CA ARG A 106 0.59 22.01 36.27
C ARG A 106 -0.27 21.83 35.00
N PRO A 107 -1.60 21.95 35.09
CA PRO A 107 -2.49 21.77 33.95
C PRO A 107 -2.28 22.83 32.85
N GLU A 108 -1.88 24.04 33.21
CA GLU A 108 -1.63 25.19 32.31
C GLU A 108 -0.54 24.93 31.24
N VAL A 109 0.32 23.93 31.45
CA VAL A 109 1.40 23.58 30.50
C VAL A 109 0.86 23.00 29.19
N LEU A 110 -0.36 22.44 29.19
CA LEU A 110 -1.03 21.96 27.99
C LEU A 110 -1.67 23.10 27.17
N GLU A 111 -1.94 24.24 27.81
CA GLU A 111 -2.51 25.41 27.16
C GLU A 111 -1.45 26.24 26.45
N ASN A 112 -0.25 26.35 27.02
CA ASN A 112 0.87 27.05 26.40
C ASN A 112 1.48 26.26 25.23
N ASP A 113 1.99 27.00 24.23
CA ASP A 113 2.54 26.41 23.02
C ASP A 113 3.83 25.64 23.33
N VAL A 114 3.79 24.33 23.14
CA VAL A 114 4.85 23.37 23.55
C VAL A 114 6.17 23.59 22.76
N LYS A 115 6.20 24.55 21.82
CA LYS A 115 7.35 24.99 21.02
C LYS A 115 8.52 25.46 21.88
N ASP A 116 8.24 26.26 22.89
CA ASP A 116 9.27 26.94 23.68
C ASP A 116 9.95 26.03 24.69
N LEU A 117 9.38 24.84 24.90
CA LEU A 117 10.02 23.81 25.70
C LEU A 117 11.25 23.31 24.94
N LYS A 118 12.44 23.57 25.51
CA LYS A 118 13.73 23.03 25.03
C LYS A 118 13.69 21.52 24.73
N ILE A 119 12.79 20.81 25.42
CA ILE A 119 12.53 19.38 25.30
C ILE A 119 12.03 18.98 23.90
N CYS A 120 11.35 19.87 23.18
CA CYS A 120 10.69 19.59 21.91
C CYS A 120 11.53 19.95 20.67
N LYS A 121 12.71 20.56 20.82
CA LYS A 121 13.55 21.02 19.70
C LYS A 121 14.05 19.92 18.77
N GLU A 122 14.09 18.68 19.23
CA GLU A 122 14.53 17.52 18.42
C GLU A 122 13.38 16.82 17.68
N LEU A 123 12.16 17.36 17.73
CA LEU A 123 11.01 16.80 17.06
C LEU A 123 10.83 17.39 15.66
N LEU A 124 10.33 16.56 14.74
CA LEU A 124 9.90 17.00 13.43
C LEU A 124 8.56 17.74 13.58
N PHE A 125 8.49 18.96 13.08
CA PHE A 125 7.28 19.76 13.08
C PHE A 125 6.76 20.01 11.67
N VAL A 126 5.49 20.42 11.55
CA VAL A 126 4.85 20.68 10.25
C VAL A 126 5.52 21.85 9.53
N GLU A 127 6.00 22.83 10.28
CA GLU A 127 6.67 24.01 9.76
C GLU A 127 7.91 23.66 8.92
N ASP A 128 8.60 22.57 9.25
CA ASP A 128 9.78 22.10 8.50
C ASP A 128 9.41 21.54 7.11
N PHE A 129 8.14 21.20 6.88
CA PHE A 129 7.64 20.54 5.66
C PHE A 129 6.69 21.43 4.86
N LEU A 130 6.54 22.70 5.25
CA LEU A 130 5.64 23.63 4.58
C LEU A 130 6.06 23.89 3.13
N GLU A 131 7.36 23.98 2.86
CA GLU A 131 7.90 24.15 1.50
C GLU A 131 7.53 22.96 0.59
N MET A 132 7.65 21.74 1.11
CA MET A 132 7.28 20.52 0.40
C MET A 132 5.78 20.49 0.10
N HIS A 133 4.95 20.95 1.04
CA HIS A 133 3.51 21.06 0.83
C HIS A 133 3.16 22.11 -0.24
N ASN A 134 3.79 23.27 -0.22
CA ASN A 134 3.59 24.30 -1.23
C ASN A 134 3.99 23.83 -2.63
N LEU A 135 5.09 23.06 -2.74
CA LEU A 135 5.47 22.43 -4.01
C LEU A 135 4.39 21.47 -4.50
N TRP A 136 3.83 20.65 -3.60
CA TRP A 136 2.75 19.73 -3.93
C TRP A 136 1.47 20.46 -4.37
N LYS A 137 1.11 21.58 -3.71
CA LYS A 137 -0.04 22.40 -4.13
C LYS A 137 0.12 22.89 -5.58
N ASN A 138 1.29 23.44 -5.90
CA ASN A 138 1.58 23.94 -7.25
C ASN A 138 1.55 22.81 -8.30
N TYR A 139 2.10 21.64 -7.95
CA TYR A 139 2.03 20.44 -8.79
C TYR A 139 0.58 20.02 -9.06
N MET A 140 -0.27 20.00 -8.04
CA MET A 140 -1.67 19.61 -8.19
C MET A 140 -2.49 20.63 -8.99
N LYS A 141 -2.25 21.93 -8.78
CA LYS A 141 -2.85 23.00 -9.59
C LYS A 141 -2.53 22.80 -11.07
N ASP A 142 -1.27 22.56 -11.40
CA ASP A 142 -0.83 22.31 -12.78
C ASP A 142 -1.43 21.02 -13.36
N LEU A 143 -1.53 19.95 -12.54
CA LEU A 143 -2.09 18.67 -12.97
C LEU A 143 -3.59 18.75 -13.33
N ILE A 144 -4.35 19.58 -12.62
CA ILE A 144 -5.82 19.68 -12.76
C ILE A 144 -6.23 20.77 -13.75
N LYS A 145 -5.39 21.78 -13.99
CA LYS A 145 -5.68 22.95 -14.85
C LYS A 145 -6.29 22.60 -16.22
N ASP A 146 -5.82 21.52 -16.85
CA ASP A 146 -6.27 21.11 -18.19
C ASP A 146 -7.51 20.20 -18.18
N CYS A 147 -7.99 19.79 -17.01
CA CYS A 147 -9.04 18.79 -16.86
C CYS A 147 -10.43 19.44 -16.76
N LYS A 148 -11.26 19.25 -17.80
CA LYS A 148 -12.64 19.78 -17.85
C LYS A 148 -13.70 18.85 -17.24
N THR A 149 -13.38 17.57 -17.04
CA THR A 149 -14.31 16.52 -16.59
C THR A 149 -13.78 15.84 -15.34
N ILE A 150 -14.68 15.54 -14.39
CA ILE A 150 -14.37 14.86 -13.12
C ILE A 150 -13.69 13.50 -13.37
N ASP A 151 -14.10 12.77 -14.39
CA ASP A 151 -13.49 11.47 -14.76
C ASP A 151 -12.02 11.61 -15.15
N LEU A 152 -11.66 12.69 -15.85
CA LEU A 152 -10.28 12.94 -16.22
C LEU A 152 -9.46 13.37 -15.00
N VAL A 153 -10.04 14.21 -14.13
CA VAL A 153 -9.39 14.61 -12.87
C VAL A 153 -9.13 13.39 -11.98
N THR A 154 -10.14 12.54 -11.77
CA THR A 154 -9.99 11.31 -10.96
C THR A 154 -8.98 10.34 -11.56
N ALA A 155 -8.93 10.19 -12.88
CA ALA A 155 -7.91 9.39 -13.55
C ALA A 155 -6.49 9.96 -13.35
N ARG A 156 -6.32 11.29 -13.42
CA ARG A 156 -5.03 11.95 -13.15
C ARG A 156 -4.63 11.81 -11.69
N LEU A 157 -5.54 12.03 -10.74
CA LEU A 157 -5.32 11.85 -9.30
C LEU A 157 -4.99 10.39 -8.94
N ALA A 158 -5.62 9.43 -9.62
CA ALA A 158 -5.29 8.01 -9.46
C ALA A 158 -3.81 7.75 -9.81
N VAL A 159 -3.25 8.49 -10.76
CA VAL A 159 -1.85 8.38 -11.17
C VAL A 159 -0.90 9.25 -10.32
N ALA A 160 -1.36 10.37 -9.78
CA ALA A 160 -0.55 11.37 -9.10
C ALA A 160 0.20 10.86 -7.85
N GLU A 161 1.25 11.60 -7.47
CA GLU A 161 1.97 11.43 -6.21
C GLU A 161 1.36 12.28 -5.09
N PHE A 162 1.36 11.73 -3.88
CA PHE A 162 0.75 12.36 -2.70
C PHE A 162 1.75 12.67 -1.59
N ILE A 163 3.06 12.61 -1.88
CA ILE A 163 4.08 13.08 -0.92
C ILE A 163 4.00 14.61 -0.88
N GLY A 164 3.83 15.18 0.32
CA GLY A 164 3.55 16.61 0.52
C GLY A 164 2.06 16.97 0.58
N ALA A 165 1.15 16.03 0.32
CA ALA A 165 -0.28 16.28 0.45
C ALA A 165 -0.69 16.47 1.91
N SER A 166 -1.65 17.36 2.18
CA SER A 166 -2.32 17.43 3.50
C SER A 166 -3.49 16.44 3.50
N PHE A 167 -3.39 15.40 4.33
CA PHE A 167 -4.42 14.37 4.45
C PHE A 167 -5.14 14.49 5.79
N LYS A 168 -6.47 14.45 5.73
CA LYS A 168 -7.37 14.33 6.88
C LYS A 168 -8.00 12.96 6.92
N VAL A 169 -7.89 12.27 8.05
CA VAL A 169 -8.54 10.96 8.24
C VAL A 169 -10.02 11.17 8.58
N LEU A 170 -10.94 10.76 7.70
CA LEU A 170 -12.38 10.82 8.00
C LEU A 170 -12.83 9.62 8.83
N HIS A 171 -12.40 8.43 8.42
CA HIS A 171 -12.79 7.19 9.06
C HIS A 171 -11.57 6.29 9.24
N SER A 172 -11.50 5.60 10.38
CA SER A 172 -10.52 4.57 10.64
C SER A 172 -11.10 3.53 11.58
N SER A 173 -10.73 2.26 11.36
CA SER A 173 -10.99 1.18 12.33
C SER A 173 -10.46 1.49 13.74
N CYS A 174 -9.41 2.33 13.85
CA CYS A 174 -8.90 2.82 15.13
C CYS A 174 -9.41 4.25 15.40
N PRO A 175 -10.24 4.46 16.45
CA PRO A 175 -10.81 5.78 16.75
C PRO A 175 -9.78 6.89 17.03
N GLU A 176 -8.58 6.54 17.52
CA GLU A 176 -7.51 7.51 17.77
C GLU A 176 -6.98 8.16 16.48
N ASN A 177 -7.16 7.50 15.33
CA ASN A 177 -6.69 8.01 14.05
C ASN A 177 -7.70 8.90 13.34
N ILE A 178 -8.98 8.84 13.73
CA ILE A 178 -10.04 9.65 13.14
C ILE A 178 -9.69 11.13 13.33
N GLY A 179 -9.98 11.97 12.35
CA GLY A 179 -9.73 13.41 12.37
C GLY A 179 -8.26 13.84 12.37
N LEU A 180 -7.28 12.93 12.40
CA LEU A 180 -5.88 13.32 12.23
C LEU A 180 -5.71 14.00 10.87
N GLU A 181 -5.21 15.23 10.88
CA GLU A 181 -4.80 15.96 9.70
C GLU A 181 -3.29 16.18 9.72
N GLY A 182 -2.63 16.03 8.57
CA GLY A 182 -1.19 16.27 8.50
C GLY A 182 -0.59 16.09 7.11
N ILE A 183 0.65 16.56 6.95
CA ILE A 183 1.39 16.47 5.69
C ILE A 183 1.97 15.06 5.54
N VAL A 184 1.80 14.45 4.38
CA VAL A 184 2.38 13.16 4.03
C VAL A 184 3.88 13.30 3.76
N ILE A 185 4.71 12.62 4.54
CA ILE A 185 6.16 12.53 4.27
C ILE A 185 6.47 11.36 3.34
N TRP A 186 5.81 10.23 3.62
CA TRP A 186 6.15 8.98 2.97
C TRP A 186 4.95 8.07 2.87
N GLU A 187 4.77 7.52 1.67
CA GLU A 187 3.77 6.53 1.37
C GLU A 187 4.41 5.14 1.36
N SER A 188 3.94 4.26 2.23
CA SER A 188 4.29 2.84 2.19
C SER A 188 3.15 2.02 1.59
N LYS A 189 3.36 0.72 1.40
CA LYS A 189 2.29 -0.18 0.95
C LYS A 189 1.12 -0.26 1.95
N THR A 190 1.39 -0.25 3.26
CA THR A 190 0.38 -0.55 4.29
C THR A 190 0.07 0.62 5.22
N TYR A 191 0.98 1.58 5.32
CA TYR A 191 0.89 2.76 6.19
C TYR A 191 1.20 4.04 5.40
N ILE A 192 0.67 5.16 5.88
CA ILE A 192 1.04 6.51 5.46
C ILE A 192 1.69 7.19 6.66
N LEU A 193 2.84 7.82 6.42
CA LEU A 193 3.53 8.62 7.43
C LEU A 193 3.08 10.07 7.28
N LEU A 194 2.42 10.56 8.32
CA LEU A 194 1.91 11.93 8.43
C LEU A 194 2.70 12.72 9.46
N ILE A 195 2.87 14.01 9.25
CA ILE A 195 3.26 14.96 10.31
C ILE A 195 2.03 15.74 10.68
N VAL A 196 1.58 15.53 11.91
CA VAL A 196 0.38 16.17 12.45
C VAL A 196 0.80 17.46 13.15
N PRO A 197 0.11 18.59 12.91
CA PRO A 197 0.39 19.83 13.61
C PRO A 197 0.06 19.72 15.11
N ARG A 198 0.60 20.65 15.89
CA ARG A 198 0.27 20.81 17.31
C ARG A 198 -1.17 21.30 17.46
N LYS A 199 -1.87 20.85 18.51
CA LYS A 199 -3.26 21.26 18.80
C LYS A 199 -4.16 21.24 17.58
N ASN A 200 -4.40 20.04 17.07
CA ASN A 200 -5.32 19.89 15.98
C ASN A 200 -6.74 19.78 16.56
N ASN A 201 -7.56 20.84 16.42
CA ASN A 201 -8.95 20.92 16.88
C ASN A 201 -9.89 19.93 16.17
N TRP A 202 -9.37 18.88 15.53
CA TRP A 202 -10.15 17.86 14.84
C TRP A 202 -11.21 17.21 15.72
N LYS A 203 -10.92 17.02 17.02
CA LYS A 203 -11.86 16.42 17.99
C LYS A 203 -13.11 17.27 18.20
N VAL A 204 -13.08 18.56 17.86
CA VAL A 204 -14.24 19.46 17.93
C VAL A 204 -15.26 19.15 16.83
N ASN A 205 -14.80 18.63 15.69
CA ASN A 205 -15.63 18.39 14.49
C ASN A 205 -16.11 16.94 14.34
N VAL A 206 -15.84 16.06 15.31
CA VAL A 206 -16.40 14.70 15.30
C VAL A 206 -17.85 14.81 15.76
N PRO A 207 -18.86 14.38 14.96
CA PRO A 207 -20.25 14.39 15.38
C PRO A 207 -20.40 13.57 16.67
N ASN A 208 -20.56 14.29 17.78
CA ASN A 208 -20.85 13.71 19.07
C ASN A 208 -22.15 12.94 18.96
N ASN A 209 -22.12 11.63 19.20
CA ASN A 209 -23.32 11.00 19.73
C ASN A 209 -23.12 10.34 21.09
N LEU A 210 -21.91 10.01 21.58
CA LEU A 210 -21.77 9.51 22.97
C LEU A 210 -20.42 9.74 23.70
N LEU A 211 -19.31 10.13 23.06
CA LEU A 211 -17.99 10.16 23.72
C LEU A 211 -17.12 11.36 23.30
N THR A 212 -16.90 12.30 24.21
CA THR A 212 -15.82 13.30 24.11
C THR A 212 -14.48 12.60 24.36
N ILE A 213 -13.70 12.41 23.30
CA ILE A 213 -12.37 11.80 23.40
C ILE A 213 -11.42 12.87 23.99
N PRO A 214 -10.82 12.67 25.17
CA PRO A 214 -9.89 13.66 25.73
C PRO A 214 -8.65 13.82 24.83
N TYR A 215 -8.11 15.03 24.77
CA TYR A 215 -6.83 15.27 24.08
C TYR A 215 -5.72 14.47 24.77
N THR A 216 -5.00 13.67 23.99
CA THR A 216 -3.85 12.94 24.53
C THR A 216 -2.64 13.88 24.56
N ALA A 217 -1.70 13.67 25.49
CA ALA A 217 -0.44 14.41 25.52
C ALA A 217 0.32 14.36 24.17
N LYS A 218 0.12 13.29 23.40
CA LYS A 218 0.65 13.14 22.04
C LYS A 218 0.00 14.12 21.04
N ASP A 219 -1.28 14.44 21.18
CA ASP A 219 -2.02 15.36 20.30
C ASP A 219 -1.59 16.81 20.51
N CYS A 220 -1.22 17.15 21.75
CA CYS A 220 -0.71 18.47 22.11
C CYS A 220 0.69 18.72 21.52
N ILE A 221 1.52 17.68 21.43
CA ILE A 221 2.88 17.75 20.87
C ILE A 221 2.86 17.71 19.33
N GLY A 222 1.91 16.97 18.75
CA GLY A 222 1.89 16.69 17.31
C GLY A 222 3.04 15.78 16.85
N GLY A 223 3.51 16.04 15.63
CA GLY A 223 4.65 15.39 14.98
C GLY A 223 4.28 14.14 14.18
N LEU A 224 5.30 13.32 13.91
CA LEU A 224 5.18 12.05 13.18
C LEU A 224 4.06 11.12 13.72
N ARG A 225 3.18 10.68 12.83
CA ARG A 225 2.16 9.67 13.02
C ARG A 225 2.20 8.66 11.88
N MET A 226 1.91 7.40 12.20
CA MET A 226 1.80 6.33 11.22
C MET A 226 0.35 5.86 11.21
N VAL A 227 -0.35 6.12 10.11
CA VAL A 227 -1.75 5.73 9.95
C VAL A 227 -1.82 4.52 9.02
N PRO A 228 -2.49 3.41 9.41
CA PRO A 228 -2.69 2.27 8.52
C PRO A 228 -3.57 2.68 7.35
N LYS A 229 -3.33 2.12 6.17
CA LYS A 229 -4.20 2.28 5.00
C LYS A 229 -5.44 1.38 5.08
N LYS A 230 -5.33 0.24 5.76
CA LYS A 230 -6.42 -0.74 5.89
C LYS A 230 -7.58 -0.14 6.69
N ALA A 231 -8.80 -0.26 6.18
CA ALA A 231 -10.03 0.25 6.79
C ALA A 231 -9.90 1.73 7.19
N THR A 232 -9.32 2.55 6.30
CA THR A 232 -9.23 4.00 6.47
C THR A 232 -9.69 4.77 5.25
N ARG A 233 -10.31 5.92 5.49
CA ARG A 233 -10.67 6.90 4.46
C ARG A 233 -9.98 8.22 4.74
N PHE A 234 -9.42 8.79 3.70
CA PHE A 234 -8.66 10.02 3.76
C PHE A 234 -9.31 11.05 2.84
N VAL A 235 -9.30 12.29 3.25
CA VAL A 235 -9.68 13.45 2.45
C VAL A 235 -8.48 14.36 2.29
N PHE A 236 -8.40 14.97 1.12
CA PHE A 236 -7.48 16.06 0.85
C PHE A 236 -8.16 17.13 0.02
N ASP A 237 -7.69 18.35 0.19
CA ASP A 237 -8.26 19.53 -0.44
C ASP A 237 -7.29 20.09 -1.46
N ILE A 238 -7.81 20.52 -2.61
CA ILE A 238 -7.06 21.20 -3.66
C ILE A 238 -7.73 22.55 -3.93
N GLU A 239 -6.93 23.61 -3.83
CA GLU A 239 -7.27 24.97 -4.26
C GLU A 239 -7.08 25.04 -5.78
N ILE A 240 -8.11 25.41 -6.56
CA ILE A 240 -8.04 25.36 -8.04
C ILE A 240 -7.67 26.72 -8.65
N ASP A 241 -8.14 27.82 -8.08
CA ASP A 241 -7.88 29.19 -8.58
C ASP A 241 -7.39 30.11 -7.45
N ASP A 242 -7.03 31.35 -7.79
CA ASP A 242 -6.77 32.44 -6.82
C ASP A 242 -8.07 32.92 -6.11
N GLY A 243 -9.22 32.30 -6.41
CA GLY A 243 -10.46 32.42 -5.66
C GLY A 243 -10.58 31.35 -4.56
N ASP A 244 -11.53 31.53 -3.65
CA ASP A 244 -11.76 30.65 -2.48
C ASP A 244 -12.39 29.27 -2.82
N ASP A 245 -12.32 28.83 -4.08
CA ASP A 245 -12.91 27.57 -4.52
C ASP A 245 -11.98 26.38 -4.18
N ILE A 246 -12.44 25.58 -3.20
CA ILE A 246 -11.74 24.41 -2.68
C ILE A 246 -12.44 23.14 -3.17
N LEU A 247 -11.69 22.26 -3.83
CA LEU A 247 -12.17 20.94 -4.24
C LEU A 247 -11.64 19.87 -3.28
N SER A 248 -12.57 19.27 -2.52
CA SER A 248 -12.28 18.16 -1.61
C SER A 248 -12.44 16.82 -2.32
N PHE A 249 -11.43 15.97 -2.20
CA PHE A 249 -11.45 14.60 -2.70
C PHE A 249 -11.29 13.60 -1.57
N GLU A 250 -12.05 12.51 -1.66
CA GLU A 250 -11.94 11.36 -0.75
C GLU A 250 -11.28 10.18 -1.47
N PHE A 251 -10.40 9.47 -0.77
CA PHE A 251 -9.88 8.19 -1.24
C PHE A 251 -9.87 7.12 -0.15
N ILE A 252 -10.03 5.88 -0.61
CA ILE A 252 -10.06 4.68 0.22
C ILE A 252 -8.64 4.12 0.34
N GLY A 253 -8.14 4.00 1.57
CA GLY A 253 -6.77 3.55 1.85
C GLY A 253 -6.48 2.13 1.34
N ASP A 254 -7.44 1.20 1.44
CA ASP A 254 -7.31 -0.17 0.94
C ASP A 254 -7.00 -0.19 -0.56
N ARG A 255 -7.71 0.63 -1.34
CA ARG A 255 -7.47 0.77 -2.79
C ARG A 255 -6.13 1.43 -3.08
N MET A 256 -5.71 2.40 -2.25
CA MET A 256 -4.39 3.03 -2.33
C MET A 256 -3.22 2.04 -2.09
N SER A 257 -3.44 0.93 -1.37
CA SER A 257 -2.39 -0.08 -1.14
C SER A 257 -2.07 -0.92 -2.38
N ILE A 258 -3.01 -1.02 -3.32
CA ILE A 258 -2.93 -1.83 -4.55
C ILE A 258 -2.37 -1.00 -5.72
N LYS A 259 -2.37 0.33 -5.55
CA LYS A 259 -1.81 1.33 -6.46
C LYS A 259 -0.32 1.01 -6.75
N SER A 260 0.05 0.82 -8.02
CA SER A 260 1.45 0.67 -8.44
C SER A 260 2.14 2.02 -8.53
N LEU A 261 3.47 2.03 -8.39
CA LEU A 261 4.29 3.24 -8.59
C LEU A 261 4.35 3.63 -10.08
N ASP A 262 4.41 2.64 -10.98
CA ASP A 262 4.42 2.80 -12.44
C ASP A 262 3.05 2.37 -13.01
N ARG A 263 2.32 3.32 -13.63
CA ARG A 263 0.84 3.36 -13.56
C ARG A 263 0.12 3.32 -14.90
N ALA A 264 0.71 3.81 -15.98
CA ALA A 264 -0.01 3.90 -17.25
C ALA A 264 -0.24 2.53 -17.92
N ASN A 265 0.62 1.54 -17.65
CA ASN A 265 0.67 0.28 -18.40
C ASN A 265 0.31 -0.98 -17.58
N LYS A 266 -0.07 -0.84 -16.30
CA LYS A 266 -0.36 -1.99 -15.44
C LYS A 266 -1.82 -2.44 -15.60
N LYS A 267 -2.03 -3.71 -15.99
CA LYS A 267 -3.37 -4.32 -16.04
C LYS A 267 -3.97 -4.40 -14.64
N PHE A 268 -5.09 -3.71 -14.41
CA PHE A 268 -5.83 -3.79 -13.15
C PHE A 268 -6.60 -5.12 -13.08
N LYS A 269 -6.56 -5.76 -11.91
CA LYS A 269 -7.40 -6.92 -11.58
C LYS A 269 -8.51 -6.46 -10.65
N SER A 270 -9.71 -7.01 -10.82
CA SER A 270 -10.79 -6.81 -9.86
C SER A 270 -10.41 -7.43 -8.52
N HIS A 271 -10.22 -6.59 -7.49
CA HIS A 271 -9.97 -7.03 -6.12
C HIS A 271 -11.23 -6.84 -5.29
N ASN A 272 -11.62 -7.87 -4.54
CA ASN A 272 -12.62 -7.74 -3.49
C ASN A 272 -11.98 -6.94 -2.34
N VAL A 273 -12.41 -5.71 -2.15
CA VAL A 273 -11.96 -4.85 -1.06
C VAL A 273 -13.19 -4.58 -0.22
N GLU A 274 -13.03 -4.78 1.08
CA GLU A 274 -14.07 -4.47 2.06
C GLU A 274 -14.26 -2.96 2.05
N ASP A 275 -15.43 -2.52 1.56
CA ASP A 275 -15.82 -1.14 1.76
C ASP A 275 -16.10 -0.95 3.24
N ILE A 276 -15.53 0.12 3.79
CA ILE A 276 -15.81 0.52 5.17
C ILE A 276 -17.27 0.94 5.21
N GLU A 277 -18.12 0.12 5.84
CA GLU A 277 -19.51 0.48 6.09
C GLU A 277 -19.59 1.78 6.91
N ILE A 278 -20.50 2.66 6.53
CA ILE A 278 -20.73 3.97 7.16
C ILE A 278 -21.40 3.78 8.52
#